data_AF-A0A532UCG9-F1
#
_entry.id   AF-A0A532UCG9-F1
#
_cell.length_a   1.000
_cell.length_b   1.000
_cell.length_c   1.000
_cell.angle_alpha   90.00
_cell.angle_beta   90.00
_cell.angle_gamma   90.00
#
_symmetry.space_group_name_H-M   'P 1'
#
loop_
_entity.id
_entity.type
_entity.pdbx_description
1 polymer ?
#
loop_
_entity_poly.entity_id
_entity_poly.type
_entity_poly.pdbx_seq_one_letter_code
_entity_poly.pdbx_strand_id
1 'polypeptide(L)'
;MLNRTMLCLLMIVCLLLLGCGNRNYYLGRTYMEKGQYDQAISQFTEAIEMDPSSYEAYYSRGLVYSNMGRYDPAISDFTMAIEINSWNASAYKERAVAYALKGEHSRAISDFNTAIKIDPKNADAYYSRGTAYNYKGQYDRALSDFTKAIEINPGNALFHNDRGLVYAMKGRHDLAISDFTRAIEINPADALAFSLRGTTYRDKGRYDRAIVDYTRAVQIDAEFAEAYTGRATAHYKKGEHADAWRDVRKAQRLGAQIPPEFLKALREATGKAP
;
A
#
# COMPACT_ATOMS: atom_id res chain seq x y z
N MET A 1 43.35 -13.86 -37.88
CA MET A 1 42.43 -13.02 -38.66
C MET A 1 41.14 -13.82 -38.87
N LEU A 2 40.00 -13.38 -38.34
CA LEU A 2 38.73 -14.02 -38.71
C LEU A 2 38.44 -13.73 -40.19
N ASN A 3 38.16 -14.75 -40.99
CA ASN A 3 37.76 -14.57 -42.39
C ASN A 3 36.37 -13.91 -42.47
N ARG A 4 36.06 -13.18 -43.54
CA ARG A 4 34.79 -12.48 -43.77
C ARG A 4 33.55 -13.37 -43.57
N THR A 5 33.63 -14.65 -43.90
CA THR A 5 32.58 -15.64 -43.65
C THR A 5 32.34 -15.90 -42.16
N MET A 6 33.40 -15.94 -41.36
CA MET A 6 33.32 -16.12 -39.91
C MET A 6 32.78 -14.87 -39.20
N LEU A 7 33.15 -13.66 -39.66
CA LEU A 7 32.54 -12.40 -39.20
C LEU A 7 31.04 -12.32 -39.55
N CYS A 8 30.67 -12.77 -40.76
CA CYS A 8 29.28 -12.76 -41.20
C CYS A 8 28.43 -13.78 -40.42
N LEU A 9 28.98 -14.98 -40.14
CA LEU A 9 28.33 -15.97 -39.28
C LEU A 9 28.17 -15.46 -37.84
N LEU A 10 29.19 -14.80 -37.29
CA LEU A 10 29.13 -14.17 -35.97
C LEU A 10 28.09 -13.03 -35.92
N MET A 11 27.98 -12.20 -36.97
CA MET A 11 26.93 -11.18 -37.05
C MET A 11 25.54 -11.79 -37.18
N ILE A 12 25.36 -12.85 -37.97
CA ILE A 12 24.06 -13.53 -38.13
C ILE A 12 23.66 -14.24 -36.83
N VAL A 13 24.60 -14.92 -36.15
CA VAL A 13 24.37 -15.52 -34.83
C VAL A 13 24.07 -14.44 -33.80
N CYS A 14 24.77 -13.31 -33.81
CA CYS A 14 24.49 -12.18 -32.92
C CYS A 14 23.11 -11.56 -33.20
N LEU A 15 22.71 -11.38 -34.46
CA LEU A 15 21.38 -10.91 -34.85
C LEU A 15 20.26 -11.90 -34.50
N LEU A 16 20.51 -13.20 -34.62
CA LEU A 16 19.56 -14.26 -34.22
C LEU A 16 19.43 -14.35 -32.69
N LEU A 17 20.53 -14.21 -31.94
CA LEU A 17 20.54 -14.19 -30.48
C LEU A 17 19.82 -12.94 -29.93
N LEU A 18 20.02 -11.77 -30.54
CA LEU A 18 19.28 -10.54 -30.22
C LEU A 18 17.77 -10.67 -30.51
N GLY A 19 17.39 -11.42 -31.56
CA GLY A 19 15.99 -11.74 -31.87
C GLY A 19 15.34 -12.69 -30.84
N CYS A 20 16.09 -13.69 -30.36
CA CYS A 20 15.61 -14.65 -29.36
C CYS A 20 15.47 -14.05 -27.95
N GLY A 21 16.40 -13.19 -27.53
CA GLY A 21 16.31 -12.50 -26.23
C GLY A 21 15.04 -11.67 -26.10
N ASN A 22 14.70 -10.93 -27.17
CA ASN A 22 13.44 -10.20 -27.26
C ASN A 22 12.21 -11.13 -27.18
N ARG A 23 12.23 -12.26 -27.89
CA ARG A 23 11.13 -13.24 -27.84
C ARG A 23 10.88 -13.75 -26.42
N ASN A 24 11.94 -14.14 -25.71
CA ASN A 24 11.83 -14.67 -24.34
C ASN A 24 11.36 -13.59 -23.36
N TYR A 25 11.81 -12.35 -23.51
CA TYR A 25 11.27 -11.23 -22.74
C TYR A 25 9.76 -11.06 -22.92
N TYR A 26 9.27 -10.99 -24.16
CA TYR A 26 7.83 -10.85 -24.41
C TYR A 26 7.02 -12.07 -23.91
N LEU A 27 7.55 -13.29 -24.08
CA LEU A 27 6.90 -14.49 -23.56
C LEU A 27 6.82 -14.47 -22.02
N GLY A 28 7.91 -14.07 -21.34
CA GLY A 28 7.92 -13.87 -19.89
C GLY A 28 6.85 -12.88 -19.42
N ARG A 29 6.66 -11.77 -20.14
CA ARG A 29 5.58 -10.80 -19.86
C ARG A 29 4.20 -11.43 -20.02
N THR A 30 3.96 -12.21 -21.07
CA THR A 30 2.65 -12.88 -21.24
C THR A 30 2.36 -13.88 -20.13
N TYR A 31 3.38 -14.59 -19.63
CA TYR A 31 3.22 -15.48 -18.48
C TYR A 31 2.94 -14.70 -17.19
N MET A 32 3.63 -13.57 -16.99
CA MET A 32 3.39 -12.68 -15.85
C MET A 32 1.95 -12.15 -15.83
N GLU A 33 1.42 -11.70 -16.98
CA GLU A 33 0.03 -11.23 -17.11
C GLU A 33 -0.99 -12.32 -16.81
N LYS A 34 -0.66 -13.58 -17.09
CA LYS A 34 -1.48 -14.76 -16.76
C LYS A 34 -1.29 -15.26 -15.32
N GLY A 35 -0.42 -14.65 -14.53
CA GLY A 35 -0.07 -15.10 -13.17
C GLY A 35 0.77 -16.39 -13.13
N GLN A 36 1.32 -16.82 -14.27
CA GLN A 36 2.15 -18.02 -14.40
C GLN A 36 3.60 -17.69 -14.04
N TYR A 37 3.84 -17.40 -12.76
CA TYR A 37 5.07 -16.76 -12.29
C TYR A 37 6.34 -17.57 -12.51
N ASP A 38 6.32 -18.89 -12.28
CA ASP A 38 7.52 -19.73 -12.51
C ASP A 38 7.94 -19.76 -13.98
N GLN A 39 6.96 -19.80 -14.90
CA GLN A 39 7.21 -19.73 -16.34
C GLN A 39 7.74 -18.36 -16.72
N ALA A 40 7.17 -17.28 -16.16
CA ALA A 40 7.66 -15.93 -16.39
C ALA A 40 9.13 -15.77 -15.94
N ILE A 41 9.48 -16.26 -14.74
CA ILE A 41 10.84 -16.24 -14.21
C ILE A 41 11.80 -17.00 -15.13
N SER A 42 11.42 -18.20 -15.59
CA SER A 42 12.24 -18.99 -16.52
C SER A 42 12.51 -18.22 -17.81
N GLN A 43 11.47 -17.64 -18.42
CA GLN A 43 11.62 -16.90 -19.68
C GLN A 43 12.43 -15.60 -19.52
N PHE A 44 12.25 -14.85 -18.42
CA PHE A 44 13.12 -13.70 -18.16
C PHE A 44 14.56 -14.10 -17.86
N THR A 45 14.78 -15.27 -17.24
CA THR A 45 16.14 -15.77 -16.99
C THR A 45 16.85 -16.10 -18.30
N GLU A 46 16.19 -16.81 -19.22
CA GLU A 46 16.74 -17.05 -20.56
C GLU A 46 16.99 -15.73 -21.32
N ALA A 47 16.10 -14.74 -21.19
CA ALA A 47 16.29 -13.42 -21.81
C ALA A 47 17.55 -12.71 -21.26
N ILE A 48 17.78 -12.78 -19.95
CA ILE A 48 18.99 -12.23 -19.29
C ILE A 48 20.26 -12.99 -19.71
N GLU A 49 20.20 -14.31 -19.85
CA GLU A 49 21.34 -15.10 -20.32
C GLU A 49 21.73 -14.74 -21.76
N MET A 50 20.76 -14.39 -22.60
CA MET A 50 20.99 -13.95 -23.98
C MET A 50 21.48 -12.49 -24.05
N ASP A 51 20.92 -11.61 -23.23
CA ASP A 51 21.33 -10.22 -23.09
C ASP A 51 21.48 -9.82 -21.61
N PRO A 52 22.69 -9.98 -21.04
CA PRO A 52 22.98 -9.59 -19.67
C PRO A 52 22.89 -8.08 -19.42
N SER A 53 22.74 -7.27 -20.46
CA SER A 53 22.54 -5.82 -20.36
C SER A 53 21.08 -5.39 -20.47
N SER A 54 20.12 -6.34 -20.49
CA SER A 54 18.70 -6.01 -20.52
C SER A 54 18.17 -5.61 -19.14
N TYR A 55 18.15 -4.31 -18.84
CA TYR A 55 17.56 -3.82 -17.60
C TYR A 55 16.07 -4.15 -17.49
N GLU A 56 15.34 -4.24 -18.61
CA GLU A 56 13.92 -4.57 -18.64
C GLU A 56 13.65 -6.00 -18.20
N ALA A 57 14.51 -6.95 -18.60
CA ALA A 57 14.37 -8.35 -18.20
C ALA A 57 14.64 -8.52 -16.70
N TYR A 58 15.70 -7.90 -16.17
CA TYR A 58 15.94 -7.84 -14.72
C TYR A 58 14.78 -7.18 -13.98
N TYR A 59 14.35 -5.99 -14.40
CA TYR A 59 13.23 -5.28 -13.77
C TYR A 59 11.95 -6.12 -13.76
N SER A 60 11.61 -6.75 -14.89
CA SER A 60 10.38 -7.54 -15.01
C SER A 60 10.44 -8.81 -14.16
N ARG A 61 11.59 -9.50 -14.11
CA ARG A 61 11.77 -10.66 -13.22
C ARG A 61 11.71 -10.26 -11.74
N GLY A 62 12.27 -9.10 -11.40
CA GLY A 62 12.16 -8.50 -10.07
C GLY A 62 10.71 -8.23 -9.67
N LEU A 63 9.87 -7.70 -10.57
CA LEU A 63 8.44 -7.53 -10.32
C LEU A 63 7.75 -8.87 -10.04
N VAL A 64 8.06 -9.92 -10.81
CA VAL A 64 7.49 -11.26 -10.57
C VAL A 64 7.88 -11.79 -9.19
N TYR A 65 9.16 -11.69 -8.82
CA TYR A 65 9.61 -12.08 -7.48
C TYR A 65 8.91 -11.29 -6.38
N SER A 66 8.74 -9.97 -6.55
CA SER A 66 8.03 -9.11 -5.60
C SER A 66 6.57 -9.53 -5.43
N ASN A 67 5.87 -9.84 -6.53
CA ASN A 67 4.47 -10.31 -6.50
C ASN A 67 4.32 -11.67 -5.79
N MET A 68 5.37 -12.50 -5.78
CA MET A 68 5.42 -13.75 -5.03
C MET A 68 5.85 -13.55 -3.56
N GLY A 69 6.10 -12.32 -3.11
CA GLY A 69 6.64 -12.02 -1.77
C GLY A 69 8.12 -12.39 -1.59
N ARG A 70 8.82 -12.73 -2.68
CA ARG A 70 10.25 -13.09 -2.68
C ARG A 70 11.09 -11.82 -2.80
N TYR A 71 11.19 -11.06 -1.71
CA TYR A 71 11.79 -9.72 -1.77
C TYR A 71 13.30 -9.69 -1.98
N ASP A 72 14.07 -10.65 -1.44
CA ASP A 72 15.52 -10.68 -1.65
C ASP A 72 15.94 -10.86 -3.12
N PRO A 73 15.41 -11.85 -3.88
CA PRO A 73 15.72 -11.94 -5.30
C PRO A 73 15.16 -10.75 -6.10
N ALA A 74 14.01 -10.19 -5.70
CA ALA A 74 13.49 -8.97 -6.32
C ALA A 74 14.46 -7.79 -6.15
N ILE A 75 14.98 -7.57 -4.94
CA ILE A 75 15.96 -6.51 -4.65
C ILE A 75 17.24 -6.71 -5.48
N SER A 76 17.71 -7.95 -5.62
CA SER A 76 18.88 -8.25 -6.44
C SER A 76 18.65 -7.90 -7.91
N ASP A 77 17.51 -8.29 -8.47
CA ASP A 77 17.16 -8.00 -9.86
C ASP A 77 16.94 -6.50 -10.11
N PHE A 78 16.26 -5.79 -9.20
CA PHE A 78 16.14 -4.34 -9.32
C PHE A 78 17.48 -3.62 -9.20
N THR A 79 18.41 -4.15 -8.41
CA THR A 79 19.77 -3.61 -8.30
C THR A 79 20.51 -3.74 -9.62
N MET A 80 20.47 -4.91 -10.26
CA MET A 80 21.04 -5.09 -11.60
C MET A 80 20.40 -4.15 -12.63
N ALA A 81 19.07 -4.01 -12.62
CA ALA A 81 18.38 -3.08 -13.52
C ALA A 81 18.82 -1.62 -13.32
N ILE A 82 19.09 -1.20 -12.08
CA ILE A 82 19.59 0.14 -11.73
C ILE A 82 21.05 0.33 -12.15
N GLU A 83 21.89 -0.69 -11.97
CA GLU A 83 23.30 -0.65 -12.38
C GLU A 83 23.43 -0.51 -13.91
N ILE A 84 22.56 -1.17 -14.66
CA ILE A 84 22.49 -1.07 -16.12
C ILE A 84 21.87 0.27 -16.55
N ASN A 85 20.76 0.69 -15.92
CA ASN A 85 20.07 1.94 -16.22
C ASN A 85 19.76 2.74 -14.95
N SER A 86 20.67 3.64 -14.60
CA SER A 86 20.60 4.48 -13.40
C SER A 86 19.53 5.58 -13.46
N TRP A 87 18.85 5.75 -14.59
CA TRP A 87 17.73 6.69 -14.77
C TRP A 87 16.36 6.01 -14.70
N ASN A 88 16.30 4.73 -14.32
CA ASN A 88 15.03 4.02 -14.18
C ASN A 88 14.38 4.32 -12.82
N ALA A 89 13.56 5.38 -12.76
CA ALA A 89 12.80 5.75 -11.56
C ALA A 89 11.96 4.59 -11.00
N SER A 90 11.35 3.79 -11.89
CA SER A 90 10.51 2.65 -11.50
C SER A 90 11.31 1.57 -10.78
N ALA A 91 12.53 1.24 -11.25
CA ALA A 91 13.38 0.25 -10.59
C ALA A 91 13.77 0.69 -9.16
N TYR A 92 14.11 1.97 -8.96
CA TYR A 92 14.33 2.51 -7.62
C TYR A 92 13.07 2.43 -6.76
N LYS A 93 11.90 2.83 -7.28
CA LYS A 93 10.63 2.78 -6.55
C LYS A 93 10.28 1.36 -6.13
N GLU A 94 10.38 0.38 -7.02
CA GLU A 94 10.02 -1.01 -6.72
C GLU A 94 11.03 -1.69 -5.78
N ARG A 95 12.33 -1.37 -5.90
CA ARG A 95 13.33 -1.80 -4.91
C ARG A 95 13.07 -1.20 -3.53
N ALA A 96 12.67 0.08 -3.48
CA ALA A 96 12.28 0.74 -2.25
C ALA A 96 11.06 0.09 -1.59
N VAL A 97 10.04 -0.27 -2.38
CA VAL A 97 8.87 -1.00 -1.90
C VAL A 97 9.28 -2.36 -1.30
N ALA A 98 10.14 -3.12 -2.00
CA ALA A 98 10.65 -4.39 -1.48
C ALA A 98 11.43 -4.20 -0.16
N TYR A 99 12.30 -3.17 -0.06
CA TYR A 99 12.95 -2.82 1.21
C TYR A 99 11.94 -2.46 2.31
N ALA A 100 10.89 -1.69 2.00
CA ALA A 100 9.88 -1.29 2.97
C ALA A 100 9.08 -2.50 3.49
N LEU A 101 8.73 -3.45 2.62
CA LEU A 101 8.04 -4.69 2.98
C LEU A 101 8.90 -5.61 3.85
N LYS A 102 10.23 -5.51 3.75
CA LYS A 102 11.19 -6.15 4.66
C LYS A 102 11.43 -5.38 5.98
N GLY A 103 10.81 -4.21 6.17
CA GLY A 103 11.06 -3.33 7.32
C GLY A 103 12.35 -2.50 7.22
N GLU A 104 13.06 -2.55 6.09
CA GLU A 104 14.30 -1.79 5.84
C GLU A 104 13.98 -0.33 5.43
N HIS A 105 13.15 0.37 6.20
CA HIS A 105 12.58 1.67 5.84
C HIS A 105 13.62 2.76 5.51
N SER A 106 14.80 2.73 6.13
CA SER A 106 15.88 3.68 5.80
C SER A 106 16.40 3.52 4.37
N ARG A 107 16.55 2.28 3.89
CA ARG A 107 16.97 2.00 2.51
C ARG A 107 15.86 2.34 1.52
N ALA A 108 14.62 1.98 1.88
CA ALA A 108 13.44 2.36 1.10
C ALA A 108 13.37 3.88 0.87
N ILE A 109 13.52 4.70 1.93
CA ILE A 109 13.51 6.17 1.81
C ILE A 109 14.61 6.67 0.87
N SER A 110 15.82 6.09 0.92
CA SER A 110 16.93 6.48 0.04
C SER A 110 16.62 6.23 -1.44
N ASP A 111 16.04 5.07 -1.74
CA ASP A 111 15.65 4.73 -3.11
C ASP A 111 14.45 5.56 -3.58
N PHE A 112 13.45 5.78 -2.74
CA PHE A 112 12.34 6.70 -3.07
C PHE A 112 12.82 8.13 -3.33
N ASN A 113 13.80 8.63 -2.58
CA ASN A 113 14.41 9.93 -2.86
C ASN A 113 15.00 9.99 -4.27
N THR A 114 15.68 8.92 -4.70
CA THR A 114 16.26 8.84 -6.04
C THR A 114 15.17 8.73 -7.11
N ALA A 115 14.15 7.87 -6.90
CA ALA A 115 13.01 7.74 -7.80
C ALA A 115 12.29 9.08 -8.01
N ILE A 116 12.03 9.84 -6.93
CA ILE A 116 11.40 11.17 -6.98
C ILE A 116 12.29 12.21 -7.65
N LYS A 117 13.62 12.12 -7.49
CA LYS A 117 14.56 13.02 -8.18
C LYS A 117 14.52 12.81 -9.69
N ILE A 118 14.37 11.56 -10.14
CA ILE A 118 14.30 11.19 -11.55
C ILE A 118 12.91 11.52 -12.13
N ASP A 119 11.84 11.17 -11.41
CA ASP A 119 10.45 11.46 -11.78
C ASP A 119 9.72 12.22 -10.65
N PRO A 120 9.77 13.56 -10.66
CA PRO A 120 9.11 14.40 -9.65
C PRO A 120 7.57 14.40 -9.73
N LYS A 121 6.97 13.75 -10.73
CA LYS A 121 5.52 13.63 -10.90
C LYS A 121 5.00 12.24 -10.50
N ASN A 122 5.84 11.42 -9.89
CA ASN A 122 5.44 10.10 -9.42
C ASN A 122 4.70 10.18 -8.07
N ALA A 123 3.37 10.26 -8.11
CA ALA A 123 2.55 10.36 -6.89
C ALA A 123 2.74 9.15 -5.95
N ASP A 124 2.87 7.94 -6.51
CA ASP A 124 3.05 6.70 -5.73
C ASP A 124 4.38 6.69 -4.99
N ALA A 125 5.46 7.19 -5.60
CA ALA A 125 6.76 7.28 -4.94
C ALA A 125 6.73 8.24 -3.74
N TYR A 126 6.04 9.38 -3.85
CA TYR A 126 5.80 10.27 -2.70
C TYR A 126 4.97 9.55 -1.63
N TYR A 127 3.86 8.94 -2.00
CA TYR A 127 3.00 8.22 -1.06
C TYR A 127 3.76 7.12 -0.32
N SER A 128 4.46 6.23 -1.03
CA SER A 128 5.22 5.14 -0.41
C SER A 128 6.37 5.64 0.48
N ARG A 129 7.03 6.74 0.12
CA ARG A 129 8.03 7.39 0.99
C ARG A 129 7.38 7.98 2.23
N GLY A 130 6.22 8.62 2.09
CA GLY A 130 5.42 9.12 3.21
C GLY A 130 5.04 8.01 4.19
N THR A 131 4.60 6.86 3.68
CA THR A 131 4.32 5.67 4.49
C THR A 131 5.57 5.15 5.21
N ALA A 132 6.72 5.10 4.54
CA ALA A 132 7.98 4.73 5.19
C ALA A 132 8.41 5.73 6.28
N TYR A 133 8.18 7.04 6.08
CA TYR A 133 8.39 8.04 7.13
C TYR A 133 7.43 7.86 8.30
N ASN A 134 6.17 7.51 8.04
CA ASN A 134 5.17 7.23 9.07
C ASN A 134 5.57 6.06 9.96
N TYR A 135 6.01 4.93 9.37
CA TYR A 135 6.54 3.79 10.13
C TYR A 135 7.76 4.13 11.00
N LYS A 136 8.54 5.13 10.59
CA LYS A 136 9.67 5.64 11.38
C LYS A 136 9.28 6.73 12.41
N GLY A 137 7.99 7.03 12.56
CA GLY A 137 7.49 8.10 13.45
C GLY A 137 7.81 9.51 12.95
N GLN A 138 8.26 9.69 11.70
CA GLN A 138 8.61 10.98 11.12
C GLN A 138 7.37 11.66 10.52
N TYR A 139 6.36 11.92 11.35
CA TYR A 139 5.03 12.31 10.90
C TYR A 139 4.98 13.59 10.06
N ASP A 140 5.80 14.61 10.35
CA ASP A 140 5.79 15.84 9.56
C ASP A 140 6.33 15.63 8.13
N ARG A 141 7.30 14.73 7.95
CA ARG A 141 7.78 14.33 6.63
C ARG A 141 6.74 13.50 5.88
N ALA A 142 6.07 12.58 6.58
CA ALA A 142 4.97 11.80 6.02
C ALA A 142 3.85 12.71 5.51
N LEU A 143 3.42 13.70 6.30
CA LEU A 143 2.39 14.67 5.90
C LEU A 143 2.79 15.49 4.67
N SER A 144 4.05 15.92 4.58
CA SER A 144 4.57 16.64 3.40
C SER A 144 4.49 15.76 2.14
N ASP A 145 4.89 14.50 2.25
CA ASP A 145 4.89 13.57 1.12
C ASP A 145 3.48 13.17 0.69
N PHE A 146 2.58 12.88 1.63
CA PHE A 146 1.18 12.63 1.31
C PHE A 146 0.51 13.85 0.68
N THR A 147 0.83 15.06 1.14
CA THR A 147 0.33 16.29 0.51
C THR A 147 0.82 16.38 -0.93
N LYS A 148 2.09 16.06 -1.19
CA LYS A 148 2.62 16.09 -2.55
C LYS A 148 1.98 15.02 -3.46
N ALA A 149 1.75 13.82 -2.94
CA ALA A 149 1.04 12.76 -3.64
C ALA A 149 -0.39 13.19 -4.02
N ILE A 150 -1.11 13.86 -3.10
CA ILE A 150 -2.46 14.41 -3.34
C ILE A 150 -2.44 15.55 -4.36
N GLU A 151 -1.45 16.44 -4.32
CA GLU A 151 -1.30 17.50 -5.34
C GLU A 151 -1.17 16.93 -6.75
N ILE A 152 -0.44 15.82 -6.89
CA ILE A 152 -0.19 15.18 -8.19
C ILE A 152 -1.38 14.33 -8.64
N ASN A 153 -1.96 13.54 -7.73
CA ASN A 153 -3.12 12.70 -7.99
C ASN A 153 -4.20 12.89 -6.90
N PRO A 154 -5.07 13.91 -7.05
CA PRO A 154 -6.05 14.24 -6.03
C PRO A 154 -7.21 13.24 -5.93
N GLY A 155 -7.35 12.36 -6.94
CA GLY A 155 -8.42 11.37 -7.05
C GLY A 155 -8.13 10.03 -6.37
N ASN A 156 -7.00 9.89 -5.68
CA ASN A 156 -6.69 8.67 -4.94
C ASN A 156 -7.17 8.79 -3.48
N ALA A 157 -8.24 8.06 -3.14
CA ALA A 157 -8.82 8.07 -1.79
C ALA A 157 -7.83 7.61 -0.70
N LEU A 158 -6.93 6.67 -1.01
CA LEU A 158 -5.96 6.13 -0.05
C LEU A 158 -5.00 7.22 0.45
N PHE A 159 -4.60 8.15 -0.41
CA PHE A 159 -3.69 9.22 -0.01
C PHE A 159 -4.33 10.15 1.03
N HIS A 160 -5.62 10.43 0.88
CA HIS A 160 -6.38 11.21 1.86
C HIS A 160 -6.58 10.42 3.15
N ASN A 161 -6.96 9.14 3.08
CA ASN A 161 -7.11 8.29 4.27
C ASN A 161 -5.83 8.25 5.11
N ASP A 162 -4.68 7.98 4.50
CA ASP A 162 -3.42 7.84 5.26
C ASP A 162 -2.90 9.17 5.79
N ARG A 163 -3.09 10.27 5.05
CA ARG A 163 -2.80 11.62 5.58
C ARG A 163 -3.72 11.97 6.74
N GLY A 164 -5.01 11.65 6.62
CA GLY A 164 -6.01 11.82 7.68
C GLY A 164 -5.66 11.03 8.94
N LEU A 165 -5.18 9.80 8.79
CA LEU A 165 -4.72 8.97 9.91
C LEU A 165 -3.54 9.62 10.64
N VAL A 166 -2.54 10.12 9.90
CA VAL A 166 -1.41 10.83 10.52
C VAL A 166 -1.86 12.12 11.22
N TYR A 167 -2.81 12.86 10.64
CA TYR A 167 -3.40 14.01 11.34
C TYR A 167 -4.13 13.61 12.63
N ALA A 168 -4.88 12.51 12.62
CA ALA A 168 -5.57 11.99 13.80
C ALA A 168 -4.58 11.59 14.89
N MET A 169 -3.48 10.90 14.54
CA MET A 169 -2.40 10.54 15.47
C MET A 169 -1.72 11.77 16.09
N LYS A 170 -1.65 12.90 15.36
CA LYS A 170 -1.16 14.18 15.88
C LYS A 170 -2.22 15.00 16.64
N GLY A 171 -3.42 14.47 16.86
CA GLY A 171 -4.53 15.17 17.50
C GLY A 171 -5.15 16.29 16.65
N ARG A 172 -4.79 16.40 15.36
CA ARG A 172 -5.32 17.41 14.43
C ARG A 172 -6.63 16.93 13.82
N HIS A 173 -7.62 16.71 14.67
CA HIS A 173 -8.86 16.01 14.30
C HIS A 173 -9.67 16.69 13.19
N ASP A 174 -9.68 18.03 13.10
CA ASP A 174 -10.43 18.71 12.02
C ASP A 174 -9.80 18.48 10.63
N LEU A 175 -8.47 18.45 10.54
CA LEU A 175 -7.77 18.12 9.29
C LEU A 175 -8.01 16.66 8.92
N ALA A 176 -7.96 15.75 9.90
CA ALA A 176 -8.27 14.34 9.69
C ALA A 176 -9.70 14.13 9.17
N ILE A 177 -10.69 14.79 9.77
CA ILE A 177 -12.09 14.74 9.30
C ILE A 177 -12.22 15.26 7.87
N SER A 178 -11.51 16.34 7.53
CA SER A 178 -11.51 16.87 6.16
C SER A 178 -10.97 15.85 5.16
N ASP A 179 -9.84 15.22 5.47
CA ASP A 179 -9.21 14.20 4.61
C ASP A 179 -10.09 12.95 4.47
N PHE A 180 -10.64 12.41 5.57
CA PHE A 180 -11.56 11.27 5.47
C PHE A 180 -12.84 11.63 4.70
N THR A 181 -13.33 12.86 4.83
CA THR A 181 -14.48 13.32 4.03
C THR A 181 -14.14 13.32 2.55
N ARG A 182 -12.95 13.80 2.18
CA ARG A 182 -12.51 13.76 0.79
C ARG A 182 -12.33 12.34 0.27
N ALA A 183 -11.80 11.43 1.08
CA ALA A 183 -11.70 10.02 0.73
C ALA A 183 -13.08 9.38 0.47
N ILE A 184 -14.08 9.69 1.30
CA ILE A 184 -15.47 9.22 1.14
C ILE A 184 -16.12 9.81 -0.12
N GLU A 185 -15.86 11.07 -0.46
CA GLU A 185 -16.35 11.67 -1.71
C GLU A 185 -15.78 10.96 -2.95
N ILE A 186 -14.51 10.55 -2.89
CA ILE A 186 -13.83 9.84 -3.97
C ILE A 186 -14.32 8.39 -4.05
N ASN A 187 -14.43 7.70 -2.90
CA ASN A 187 -14.92 6.33 -2.81
C ASN A 187 -16.03 6.19 -1.75
N PRO A 188 -17.31 6.36 -2.14
CA PRO A 188 -18.45 6.26 -1.23
C PRO A 188 -18.73 4.85 -0.69
N ALA A 189 -18.03 3.83 -1.19
CA ALA A 189 -18.12 2.44 -0.75
C ALA A 189 -16.93 2.02 0.14
N ASP A 190 -16.13 2.97 0.63
CA ASP A 190 -15.04 2.70 1.56
C ASP A 190 -15.54 2.67 3.02
N ALA A 191 -15.84 1.47 3.52
CA ALA A 191 -16.26 1.28 4.92
C ALA A 191 -15.20 1.77 5.93
N LEU A 192 -13.91 1.60 5.60
CA LEU A 192 -12.80 2.01 6.47
C LEU A 192 -12.77 3.53 6.62
N ALA A 193 -12.92 4.30 5.53
CA ALA A 193 -12.93 5.76 5.59
C ALA A 193 -14.07 6.29 6.49
N PHE A 194 -15.27 5.70 6.41
CA PHE A 194 -16.36 6.02 7.33
C PHE A 194 -15.99 5.69 8.79
N SER A 195 -15.44 4.51 9.05
CA SER A 195 -15.03 4.10 10.40
C SER A 195 -13.94 5.00 11.00
N LEU A 196 -12.96 5.42 10.19
CA LEU A 196 -11.88 6.34 10.59
C LEU A 196 -12.44 7.74 10.91
N ARG A 197 -13.35 8.25 10.07
CA ARG A 197 -14.01 9.53 10.35
C ARG A 197 -14.92 9.47 11.59
N GLY A 198 -15.65 8.38 11.75
CA GLY A 198 -16.49 8.11 12.93
C GLY A 198 -15.66 8.05 14.21
N THR A 199 -14.50 7.38 14.17
CA THR A 199 -13.53 7.36 15.27
C THR A 199 -13.04 8.75 15.60
N THR A 200 -12.69 9.55 14.59
CA THR A 200 -12.23 10.93 14.80
C THR A 200 -13.33 11.82 15.37
N TYR A 201 -14.60 11.64 14.96
CA TYR A 201 -15.74 12.34 15.57
C TYR A 201 -15.96 11.94 17.02
N ARG A 202 -15.83 10.65 17.34
CA ARG A 202 -15.94 10.13 18.72
C ARG A 202 -14.87 10.74 19.61
N ASP A 203 -13.64 10.84 19.14
CA ASP A 203 -12.52 11.44 19.89
C ASP A 203 -12.74 12.95 20.14
N LYS A 204 -13.46 13.63 19.23
CA LYS A 204 -13.97 15.01 19.44
C LYS A 204 -15.21 15.11 20.32
N GLY A 205 -15.74 14.01 20.85
CA GLY A 205 -16.99 13.97 21.62
C GLY A 205 -18.26 14.16 20.78
N ARG A 206 -18.18 14.12 19.44
CA ARG A 206 -19.31 14.29 18.52
C ARG A 206 -19.96 12.92 18.24
N TYR A 207 -20.54 12.32 19.28
CA TYR A 207 -21.01 10.93 19.25
C TYR A 207 -22.12 10.66 18.23
N ASP A 208 -23.05 11.60 18.01
CA ASP A 208 -24.09 11.45 17.00
C ASP A 208 -23.52 11.28 15.59
N ARG A 209 -22.54 12.10 15.23
CA ARG A 209 -21.85 12.00 13.94
C ARG A 209 -21.04 10.72 13.83
N ALA A 210 -20.39 10.31 14.92
CA ALA A 210 -19.68 9.04 14.97
C ALA A 210 -20.62 7.86 14.70
N ILE A 211 -21.79 7.82 15.34
CA ILE A 211 -22.79 6.77 15.15
C ILE A 211 -23.28 6.72 13.69
N VAL A 212 -23.53 7.87 13.07
CA VAL A 212 -23.92 7.95 11.65
C VAL A 212 -22.84 7.32 10.76
N ASP A 213 -21.59 7.71 10.94
CA ASP A 213 -20.47 7.19 10.14
C ASP A 213 -20.25 5.69 10.37
N TYR A 214 -20.23 5.21 11.61
CA TYR A 214 -20.12 3.77 11.87
C TYR A 214 -21.32 2.99 11.33
N THR A 215 -22.52 3.57 11.36
CA THR A 215 -23.71 2.94 10.76
C THR A 215 -23.55 2.79 9.26
N ARG A 216 -22.99 3.79 8.59
CA ARG A 216 -22.68 3.69 7.17
C ARG A 216 -21.60 2.64 6.90
N ALA A 217 -20.55 2.59 7.72
CA ALA A 217 -19.49 1.58 7.60
C ALA A 217 -20.06 0.15 7.67
N VAL A 218 -20.92 -0.16 8.66
CA VAL A 218 -21.51 -1.51 8.79
C VAL A 218 -22.61 -1.82 7.76
N GLN A 219 -23.16 -0.80 7.09
CA GLN A 219 -24.05 -1.00 5.94
C GLN A 219 -23.28 -1.38 4.67
N ILE A 220 -22.07 -0.84 4.52
CA ILE A 220 -21.17 -1.15 3.40
C ILE A 220 -20.54 -2.53 3.63
N ASP A 221 -20.04 -2.80 4.84
CA ASP A 221 -19.46 -4.08 5.24
C ASP A 221 -20.08 -4.56 6.56
N ALA A 222 -21.00 -5.52 6.46
CA ALA A 222 -21.73 -6.08 7.60
C ALA A 222 -20.86 -6.93 8.55
N GLU A 223 -19.64 -7.27 8.14
CA GLU A 223 -18.70 -8.06 8.91
C GLU A 223 -17.56 -7.19 9.50
N PHE A 224 -17.66 -5.86 9.37
CA PHE A 224 -16.66 -4.92 9.88
C PHE A 224 -16.75 -4.75 11.42
N ALA A 225 -16.08 -5.63 12.15
CA ALA A 225 -16.19 -5.75 13.60
C ALA A 225 -15.71 -4.50 14.37
N GLU A 226 -14.69 -3.81 13.88
CA GLU A 226 -14.16 -2.57 14.47
C GLU A 226 -15.19 -1.44 14.41
N ALA A 227 -15.98 -1.34 13.34
CA ALA A 227 -17.03 -0.32 13.22
C ALA A 227 -18.16 -0.56 14.24
N TYR A 228 -18.56 -1.81 14.48
CA TYR A 228 -19.49 -2.14 15.57
C TYR A 228 -18.91 -1.78 16.94
N THR A 229 -17.63 -2.07 17.17
CA THR A 229 -16.96 -1.73 18.43
C THR A 229 -16.94 -0.21 18.63
N GLY A 230 -16.58 0.54 17.59
CA GLY A 230 -16.59 2.00 17.61
C GLY A 230 -17.97 2.59 17.89
N ARG A 231 -19.01 2.06 17.23
CA ARG A 231 -20.40 2.47 17.44
C ARG A 231 -20.91 2.14 18.83
N ALA A 232 -20.56 0.98 19.38
CA ALA A 232 -20.89 0.61 20.74
C ALA A 232 -20.31 1.60 21.76
N THR A 233 -19.05 2.01 21.59
CA THR A 233 -18.43 3.01 22.45
C THR A 233 -19.14 4.36 22.34
N ALA A 234 -19.53 4.77 21.14
CA ALA A 234 -20.26 6.02 20.92
C ALA A 234 -21.66 6.00 21.57
N HIS A 235 -22.42 4.91 21.40
CA HIS A 235 -23.71 4.69 22.08
C HIS A 235 -23.56 4.71 23.61
N TYR A 236 -22.54 4.03 24.14
CA TYR A 236 -22.26 4.04 25.58
C TYR A 236 -22.02 5.45 26.12
N LYS A 237 -21.21 6.26 25.42
CA LYS A 237 -20.93 7.65 25.81
C LYS A 237 -22.15 8.56 25.75
N LYS A 238 -23.17 8.21 24.96
CA LYS A 238 -24.47 8.88 24.92
C LYS A 238 -25.46 8.41 26.00
N GLY A 239 -25.17 7.33 26.72
CA GLY A 239 -26.13 6.69 27.63
C GLY A 239 -27.07 5.70 26.94
N GLU A 240 -26.88 5.41 25.65
CA GLU A 240 -27.68 4.49 24.84
C GLU A 240 -27.21 3.04 25.05
N HIS A 241 -27.27 2.58 26.30
CA HIS A 241 -26.60 1.34 26.70
C HIS A 241 -27.17 0.07 26.06
N ALA A 242 -28.46 0.07 25.69
CA ALA A 242 -29.08 -1.05 24.98
C ALA A 242 -28.50 -1.23 23.57
N ASP A 243 -28.34 -0.14 22.82
CA ASP A 243 -27.73 -0.14 21.50
C ASP A 243 -26.25 -0.51 21.57
N ALA A 244 -25.54 0.00 22.59
CA ALA A 244 -24.15 -0.38 22.85
C ALA A 244 -24.00 -1.90 23.07
N TRP A 245 -24.86 -2.53 23.86
CA TRP A 245 -24.85 -3.98 24.06
C TRP A 245 -25.17 -4.78 22.79
N ARG A 246 -26.08 -4.27 21.95
CA ARG A 246 -26.39 -4.90 20.65
C ARG A 246 -25.16 -4.96 19.76
N ASP A 247 -24.43 -3.85 19.66
CA ASP A 247 -23.22 -3.76 18.84
C ASP A 247 -22.06 -4.58 19.42
N VAL A 248 -21.84 -4.55 20.74
CA VAL A 248 -20.86 -5.43 21.41
C VAL A 248 -21.10 -6.90 21.05
N ARG A 249 -22.36 -7.37 21.14
CA ARG A 249 -22.70 -8.76 20.82
C ARG A 249 -22.51 -9.11 19.34
N LYS A 250 -22.70 -8.16 18.41
CA LYS A 250 -22.40 -8.39 16.99
C LYS A 250 -20.88 -8.43 16.77
N ALA A 251 -20.13 -7.48 17.32
CA ALA A 251 -18.67 -7.45 17.24
C ALA A 251 -18.02 -8.73 17.79
N GLN A 252 -18.47 -9.24 18.95
CA GLN A 252 -17.99 -10.50 19.52
C GLN A 252 -18.29 -11.72 18.64
N ARG A 253 -19.47 -11.77 18.00
CA ARG A 253 -19.80 -12.83 17.04
C ARG A 253 -18.91 -12.80 15.79
N LEU A 254 -18.39 -11.62 15.44
CA LEU A 254 -17.41 -11.43 14.37
C LEU A 254 -15.96 -11.69 14.84
N GLY A 255 -15.76 -12.11 16.10
CA GLY A 255 -14.44 -12.40 16.64
C GLY A 255 -13.68 -11.20 17.20
N ALA A 256 -14.28 -10.01 17.27
CA ALA A 256 -13.61 -8.85 17.88
C ALA A 256 -13.43 -9.04 19.39
N GLN A 257 -12.21 -8.77 19.85
CA GLN A 257 -11.89 -8.67 21.26
C GLN A 257 -12.32 -7.30 21.78
N ILE A 258 -13.34 -7.29 22.63
CA ILE A 258 -13.83 -6.07 23.24
C ILE A 258 -13.03 -5.80 24.52
N PRO A 259 -12.52 -4.57 24.72
CA PRO A 259 -11.71 -4.28 25.90
C PRO A 259 -12.46 -4.60 27.21
N PRO A 260 -11.86 -5.38 28.13
CA PRO A 260 -12.52 -5.82 29.36
C PRO A 260 -13.04 -4.66 30.23
N GLU A 261 -12.28 -3.56 30.28
CA GLU A 261 -12.64 -2.35 31.00
C GLU A 261 -13.89 -1.68 30.42
N PHE A 262 -14.08 -1.73 29.10
CA PHE A 262 -15.28 -1.21 28.45
C PHE A 262 -16.50 -2.09 28.77
N LEU A 263 -16.34 -3.42 28.74
CA LEU A 263 -17.40 -4.36 29.12
C LEU A 263 -17.84 -4.17 30.57
N LYS A 264 -16.88 -4.01 31.50
CA LYS A 264 -17.15 -3.74 32.91
C LYS A 264 -17.95 -2.45 33.07
N ALA A 265 -17.49 -1.36 32.47
CA ALA A 265 -18.15 -0.06 32.56
C ALA A 265 -19.58 -0.08 31.98
N LEU A 266 -19.81 -0.85 30.90
CA LEU A 266 -21.13 -1.03 30.31
C LEU A 266 -22.07 -1.91 31.17
N ARG A 267 -21.54 -2.93 31.87
CA ARG A 267 -22.32 -3.72 32.84
C ARG A 267 -22.77 -2.88 34.03
N GLU A 268 -21.86 -2.12 34.62
CA GLU A 268 -22.13 -1.21 35.74
C GLU A 268 -23.21 -0.18 35.36
N ALA A 269 -23.09 0.43 34.17
CA ALA A 269 -24.07 1.41 33.68
C ALA A 269 -25.46 0.82 33.38
N THR A 270 -25.58 -0.50 33.21
CA THR A 270 -26.86 -1.17 32.91
C THR A 270 -27.46 -1.90 34.11
N GLY A 271 -26.84 -1.80 35.29
CA GLY A 271 -27.29 -2.52 36.49
C GLY A 271 -27.23 -4.04 36.37
N LYS A 272 -26.48 -4.57 35.39
CA LYS A 272 -26.24 -6.00 35.23
C LYS A 272 -25.00 -6.36 36.04
N ALA A 273 -25.19 -7.10 37.14
CA ALA A 273 -24.13 -7.59 38.03
C ALA A 273 -23.03 -8.38 37.26
N PRO A 274 -21.80 -8.49 37.82
CA PRO A 274 -20.60 -8.95 37.09
C PRO A 274 -20.75 -10.28 36.35
#